data_AF-F6ZFW7-F1
#
_entry.id   AF-F6ZFW7-F1
#
_cell.length_a   1.000
_cell.length_b   1.000
_cell.length_c   1.000
_cell.angle_alpha   90.00
_cell.angle_beta   90.00
_cell.angle_gamma   90.00
#
_symmetry.space_group_name_H-M   'P 1'
#
loop_
_entity.id
_entity.type
_entity.pdbx_description
1 polymer ?
#
loop_
_entity_poly.entity_id
_entity_poly.type
_entity_poly.pdbx_seq_one_letter_code
_entity_poly.pdbx_strand_id
1 'polypeptide(L)'
;MQKNNNSNHVITEGKAYPGKCFKICWWQNLILVGLFFVIGTTFMCAVPGVDLSLRCFPQHLRSLAVGVQWILIRTLGTIPGPIIFGAMIDSTCQIWNKRDLCAEGLGSCVMYKNQELSFSLLILSVIYKGASILFFGLALLSYKPARLVATESSPSHHRVTESPM
;
A
#
# COMPACT_ATOMS: atom_id res chain seq x y z
N MET A 1 37.12 6.13 11.34
CA MET A 1 38.30 5.26 11.14
C MET A 1 38.54 5.06 9.66
N GLN A 2 39.81 4.99 9.28
CA GLN A 2 40.34 5.37 7.96
C GLN A 2 39.94 4.45 6.79
N LYS A 3 39.69 5.07 5.63
CA LYS A 3 39.96 4.48 4.32
C LYS A 3 41.07 5.29 3.66
N ASN A 4 42.08 4.56 3.18
CA ASN A 4 43.45 4.93 2.88
C ASN A 4 43.64 5.60 1.50
N ASN A 5 44.73 6.37 1.40
CA ASN A 5 45.62 6.67 0.26
C ASN A 5 45.07 7.06 -1.12
N ASN A 6 45.63 8.18 -1.60
CA ASN A 6 46.09 8.36 -2.98
C ASN A 6 45.11 7.95 -4.07
N SER A 7 44.12 8.81 -4.27
CA SER A 7 43.66 9.10 -5.62
C SER A 7 43.69 10.60 -5.72
N ASN A 8 44.51 11.12 -6.64
CA ASN A 8 44.40 12.49 -7.12
C ASN A 8 42.96 12.70 -7.58
N HIS A 9 42.10 13.14 -6.67
CA HIS A 9 40.77 13.60 -7.00
C HIS A 9 41.00 14.99 -7.60
N VAL A 10 41.43 14.99 -8.85
CA VAL A 10 41.37 16.17 -9.72
C VAL A 10 39.93 16.63 -9.60
N ILE A 11 39.72 17.76 -8.92
CA ILE A 11 38.46 18.48 -9.01
C ILE A 11 38.46 19.03 -10.43
N THR A 12 38.13 18.18 -11.39
CA THR A 12 37.85 18.60 -12.75
C THR A 12 36.63 19.50 -12.62
N GLU A 13 36.75 20.77 -13.00
CA GLU A 13 35.63 21.72 -12.99
C GLU A 13 34.47 21.17 -13.82
N GLY A 14 33.55 20.48 -13.15
CA GLY A 14 32.38 19.90 -13.76
C GLY A 14 31.37 21.00 -14.03
N LYS A 15 31.14 21.33 -15.31
CA LYS A 15 30.08 22.25 -15.70
C LYS A 15 28.73 21.54 -15.60
N ALA A 16 27.87 21.98 -14.69
CA ALA A 16 26.49 21.55 -14.61
C ALA A 16 25.62 22.50 -15.46
N TYR A 17 24.75 21.93 -16.30
CA TYR A 17 23.80 22.69 -17.10
C TYR A 17 22.41 22.62 -16.45
N PRO A 18 21.66 23.73 -16.41
CA PRO A 18 20.29 23.70 -15.94
C PRO A 18 19.45 22.81 -16.85
N GLY A 19 18.87 21.75 -16.31
CA GLY A 19 18.06 20.80 -17.07
C GLY A 19 18.01 19.41 -16.43
N LYS A 20 17.10 18.56 -16.93
CA LYS A 20 17.07 17.15 -16.56
C LYS A 20 18.11 16.40 -17.37
N CYS A 21 18.87 15.51 -16.73
CA CYS A 21 19.73 14.58 -17.46
C CYS A 21 18.86 13.62 -18.28
N PHE A 22 19.07 13.58 -19.59
CA PHE A 22 18.37 12.65 -20.47
C PHE A 22 18.88 11.22 -20.22
N LYS A 23 18.03 10.40 -19.60
CA LYS A 23 18.31 8.98 -19.34
C LYS A 23 17.23 8.16 -20.06
N ILE A 24 17.62 7.29 -20.98
CA ILE A 24 16.73 6.22 -21.47
C ILE A 24 16.53 5.26 -20.30
N CYS A 25 15.32 5.20 -19.76
CA CYS A 25 14.97 4.35 -18.63
C CYS A 25 13.92 3.33 -19.05
N TRP A 26 14.36 2.18 -19.59
CA TRP A 26 13.47 1.05 -19.88
C TRP A 26 12.74 0.52 -18.62
N TRP A 27 13.41 0.60 -17.48
CA TRP A 27 12.86 0.24 -16.17
C TRP A 27 11.62 1.03 -15.76
N GLN A 28 11.46 2.26 -16.25
CA GLN A 28 10.29 3.09 -15.96
C GLN A 28 9.01 2.40 -16.44
N ASN A 29 9.04 1.83 -17.65
CA ASN A 29 7.88 1.12 -18.20
C ASN A 29 7.58 -0.16 -17.42
N LEU A 30 8.59 -0.88 -16.97
CA LEU A 30 8.41 -2.08 -16.13
C LEU A 30 7.75 -1.76 -14.79
N ILE A 31 8.15 -0.66 -14.15
CA ILE A 31 7.54 -0.19 -12.90
C ILE A 31 6.07 0.19 -13.13
N LEU A 32 5.77 0.91 -14.22
CA LEU A 32 4.41 1.30 -14.57
C LEU A 32 3.50 0.09 -14.82
N VAL A 33 3.99 -0.90 -15.57
CA VAL A 33 3.28 -2.17 -15.80
C VAL A 33 3.04 -2.91 -14.48
N GLY A 34 4.06 -3.02 -13.63
CA GLY A 34 3.92 -3.65 -12.32
C GLY A 34 2.88 -2.94 -11.43
N LEU A 35 2.90 -1.61 -11.38
CA LEU A 35 1.93 -0.81 -10.65
C LEU A 35 0.50 -1.02 -11.20
N PHE A 36 0.34 -1.09 -12.52
CA PHE A 36 -0.96 -1.38 -13.15
C PHE A 36 -1.54 -2.71 -12.68
N PHE A 37 -0.73 -3.77 -12.65
CA PHE A 37 -1.17 -5.08 -12.14
C PHE A 37 -1.52 -5.04 -10.64
N VAL A 38 -0.71 -4.36 -9.82
CA VAL A 38 -0.99 -4.17 -8.38
C VAL A 38 -2.33 -3.45 -8.17
N ILE A 39 -2.58 -2.39 -8.92
CA ILE A 39 -3.83 -1.62 -8.82
C ILE A 39 -5.00 -2.46 -9.32
N GLY A 40 -4.90 -3.09 -10.49
CA GLY A 40 -5.95 -3.92 -11.06
C GLY A 40 -6.36 -5.06 -10.13
N THR A 41 -5.39 -5.79 -9.59
CA THR A 41 -5.65 -6.87 -8.61
C THR A 41 -6.29 -6.35 -7.33
N THR A 42 -6.01 -5.11 -6.91
CA THR A 42 -6.67 -4.49 -5.75
C THR A 42 -8.16 -4.37 -5.94
N PHE A 43 -8.60 -3.80 -7.07
CA PHE A 43 -10.02 -3.63 -7.35
C PHE A 43 -10.74 -4.98 -7.48
N MET A 44 -10.09 -5.95 -8.14
CA MET A 44 -10.66 -7.29 -8.33
C MET A 44 -10.84 -8.05 -7.00
N CYS A 45 -9.96 -7.87 -6.02
CA CYS A 45 -10.10 -8.51 -4.70
C CYS A 45 -10.99 -7.71 -3.72
N ALA A 46 -11.10 -6.39 -3.88
CA ALA A 46 -11.85 -5.55 -2.93
C ALA A 46 -13.35 -5.87 -2.93
N VAL A 47 -13.96 -6.00 -4.11
CA VAL A 47 -15.39 -6.30 -4.26
C VAL A 47 -15.78 -7.64 -3.60
N PRO A 48 -15.16 -8.79 -3.95
CA PRO A 48 -15.49 -10.06 -3.31
C PRO A 48 -15.13 -10.09 -1.82
N GLY A 49 -14.12 -9.34 -1.38
CA GLY A 49 -13.78 -9.21 0.03
C GLY A 49 -14.90 -8.56 0.85
N VAL A 50 -15.48 -7.47 0.35
CA VAL A 50 -16.61 -6.81 1.01
C VAL A 50 -17.87 -7.67 0.97
N ASP A 51 -18.14 -8.34 -0.16
CA ASP A 51 -19.29 -9.26 -0.28
C ASP A 51 -19.20 -10.40 0.73
N LEU A 52 -18.01 -10.99 0.90
CA LEU A 52 -17.78 -12.05 1.89
C LEU A 52 -18.01 -11.54 3.33
N SER A 53 -17.52 -10.35 3.66
CA SER A 53 -17.79 -9.73 4.98
C SER A 53 -19.29 -9.60 5.22
N LEU A 54 -20.08 -9.17 4.24
CA LEU A 54 -21.53 -9.01 4.38
C LEU A 54 -22.26 -10.34 4.63
N ARG A 55 -21.73 -11.46 4.12
CA ARG A 55 -22.28 -12.81 4.35
C ARG A 55 -22.01 -13.32 5.77
N CYS A 56 -21.01 -12.78 6.47
CA CYS A 56 -20.67 -13.16 7.85
C CYS A 56 -21.52 -12.45 8.92
N PHE A 57 -22.21 -11.36 8.58
CA PHE A 57 -22.98 -10.55 9.52
C PHE A 57 -24.50 -10.55 9.24
N PRO A 58 -25.35 -10.52 10.29
CA PRO A 58 -26.79 -10.36 10.14
C PRO A 58 -27.15 -8.99 9.56
N GLN A 59 -28.26 -8.89 8.83
CA GLN A 59 -28.62 -7.72 8.01
C GLN A 59 -28.57 -6.38 8.76
N HIS A 60 -28.99 -6.36 10.04
CA HIS A 60 -29.04 -5.14 10.86
C HIS A 60 -27.67 -4.59 11.30
N LEU A 61 -26.59 -5.39 11.25
CA LEU A 61 -25.23 -4.98 11.66
C LEU A 61 -24.25 -4.79 10.49
N ARG A 62 -24.71 -5.02 9.25
CA ARG A 62 -23.82 -5.04 8.07
C ARG A 62 -23.13 -3.70 7.81
N SER A 63 -23.87 -2.60 7.86
CA SER A 63 -23.32 -1.26 7.62
C SER A 63 -22.29 -0.86 8.69
N LEU A 64 -22.56 -1.18 9.96
CA LEU A 64 -21.63 -0.97 11.06
C LEU A 64 -20.35 -1.81 10.87
N ALA A 65 -20.50 -3.10 10.56
CA ALA A 65 -19.37 -4.01 10.37
C ALA A 65 -18.44 -3.56 9.23
N VAL A 66 -18.99 -3.18 8.09
CA VAL A 66 -18.20 -2.65 6.96
C VAL A 66 -17.51 -1.34 7.34
N GLY A 67 -18.20 -0.43 8.04
CA GLY A 67 -17.61 0.81 8.53
C GLY A 67 -16.41 0.57 9.44
N VAL A 68 -16.56 -0.30 10.44
CA VAL A 68 -15.48 -0.68 11.37
C VAL A 68 -14.32 -1.36 10.64
N GLN A 69 -14.62 -2.29 9.71
CA GLN A 69 -13.60 -2.94 8.88
C GLN A 69 -12.74 -1.90 8.13
N TRP A 70 -13.35 -0.90 7.49
CA TRP A 70 -12.62 0.15 6.79
C TRP A 70 -11.83 1.07 7.72
N ILE A 71 -12.39 1.40 8.89
CA ILE A 71 -11.68 2.21 9.90
C ILE A 71 -10.41 1.48 10.35
N LEU A 72 -10.50 0.17 10.65
CA LEU A 72 -9.35 -0.64 11.06
C LEU A 72 -8.29 -0.71 9.95
N ILE A 73 -8.69 -1.04 8.72
CA ILE A 73 -7.79 -1.09 7.56
C ILE A 73 -7.10 0.26 7.35
N ARG A 74 -7.86 1.35 7.40
CA ARG A 74 -7.33 2.69 7.15
C ARG A 74 -6.40 3.12 8.27
N THR A 75 -6.75 2.90 9.53
CA THR A 75 -5.88 3.24 10.68
C THR A 75 -4.57 2.46 10.63
N LEU A 76 -4.63 1.15 10.39
CA LEU A 76 -3.45 0.29 10.25
C LEU A 76 -2.70 0.53 8.95
N GLY A 77 -3.26 1.21 7.95
CA GLY A 77 -2.57 1.59 6.73
C GLY A 77 -1.92 2.98 6.82
N THR A 78 -2.65 3.96 7.37
CA THR A 78 -2.24 5.37 7.38
C THR A 78 -1.25 5.70 8.46
N ILE A 79 -1.13 4.90 9.52
CA ILE A 79 -0.12 5.12 10.57
C ILE A 79 1.23 4.51 10.16
N PRO A 80 1.35 3.19 9.89
CA PRO A 80 2.64 2.62 9.51
C PRO A 80 3.03 2.96 8.06
N GLY A 81 2.08 3.26 7.17
CA GLY A 81 2.36 3.61 5.78
C GLY A 81 3.35 4.78 5.64
N PRO A 82 3.04 5.97 6.17
CA PRO A 82 3.94 7.12 6.15
C PRO A 82 5.26 6.89 6.91
N ILE A 83 5.24 6.11 7.99
CA ILE A 83 6.45 5.80 8.76
C ILE A 83 7.43 4.97 7.93
N ILE A 84 6.94 3.87 7.33
CA ILE A 84 7.73 2.99 6.46
C ILE A 84 8.17 3.77 5.21
N PHE A 85 7.25 4.51 4.59
CA PHE A 85 7.54 5.30 3.40
C PHE A 85 8.58 6.40 3.67
N GLY A 86 8.49 7.07 4.81
CA GLY A 86 9.48 8.05 5.26
C GLY A 86 10.86 7.43 5.43
N ALA A 87 10.94 6.32 6.18
CA ALA A 87 12.20 5.59 6.37
C ALA A 87 12.80 5.08 5.05
N MET A 88 11.96 4.62 4.11
CA MET A 88 12.40 4.20 2.78
C MET A 88 12.96 5.37 1.97
N ILE A 89 12.28 6.53 1.97
CA ILE A 89 12.79 7.73 1.29
C ILE A 89 14.15 8.13 1.85
N ASP A 90 14.27 8.18 3.17
CA ASP A 90 15.51 8.58 3.85
C ASP A 90 16.68 7.64 3.52
N SER A 91 16.41 6.33 3.37
CA SER A 91 17.44 5.35 2.98
C SER A 91 17.99 5.55 1.57
N THR A 92 17.23 6.17 0.66
CA THR A 92 17.63 6.40 -0.74
C THR A 92 18.34 7.74 -0.95
N CYS A 93 18.60 8.48 0.14
CA CYS A 93 19.27 9.76 0.09
C CYS A 93 20.76 9.59 -0.30
N GLN A 94 21.19 10.27 -1.37
CA GLN A 94 22.60 10.31 -1.77
C GLN A 94 23.35 11.48 -1.17
N ILE A 95 22.69 12.65 -1.09
CA ILE A 95 23.31 13.91 -0.67
C ILE A 95 22.41 14.57 0.37
N TRP A 96 22.90 14.56 1.61
CA TRP A 96 22.27 15.27 2.72
C TRP A 96 22.60 16.76 2.64
N ASN A 97 21.59 17.63 2.77
CA ASN A 97 21.83 19.06 2.95
C ASN A 97 22.38 19.28 4.35
N LYS A 98 23.70 19.43 4.46
CA LYS A 98 24.32 19.94 5.69
C LYS A 98 24.10 21.45 5.68
N ARG A 99 23.14 21.94 6.47
CA ARG A 99 23.05 23.38 6.70
C ARG A 99 24.33 23.81 7.42
N ASP A 100 24.79 25.01 7.09
CA ASP A 100 26.09 25.57 7.46
C ASP A 100 26.48 25.37 8.93
N LEU A 101 27.78 25.46 9.21
CA LEU A 101 28.54 25.11 10.42
C LEU A 101 27.95 25.47 11.82
N CYS A 102 26.81 26.15 11.91
CA CYS A 102 26.14 26.54 13.15
C CYS A 102 24.88 25.71 13.51
N ALA A 103 24.45 24.75 12.68
CA ALA A 103 23.31 23.87 12.99
C ALA A 103 23.76 22.40 12.96
N GLU A 104 23.99 21.80 14.14
CA GLU A 104 24.43 20.41 14.32
C GLU A 104 23.37 19.33 13.91
N GLY A 105 22.44 19.66 13.01
CA GLY A 105 21.37 18.76 12.57
C GLY A 105 21.50 18.35 11.11
N LEU A 106 21.23 17.07 10.81
CA LEU A 106 21.00 16.62 9.43
C LEU A 106 19.77 17.37 8.88
N GLY A 107 19.94 18.11 7.78
CA GLY A 107 18.84 18.77 7.07
C GLY A 107 18.10 17.81 6.12
N SER A 108 17.24 18.35 5.25
CA SER A 108 16.57 17.57 4.19
C SER A 108 17.58 17.01 3.18
N CYS A 109 17.28 15.85 2.59
CA CYS A 109 18.06 15.37 1.45
C CYS A 109 17.85 16.26 0.21
N VAL A 110 18.90 16.48 -0.58
CA VAL A 110 18.85 17.27 -1.83
C VAL A 110 18.64 16.38 -3.04
N MET A 111 19.23 15.17 -3.05
CA MET A 111 19.22 14.25 -4.18
C MET A 111 18.93 12.82 -3.74
N TYR A 112 17.88 12.25 -4.32
CA TYR A 112 17.42 10.87 -4.08
C TYR A 112 17.67 9.99 -5.31
N LYS A 113 17.97 8.71 -5.09
CA LYS A 113 18.02 7.72 -6.17
C LYS A 113 16.62 7.27 -6.59
N ASN A 114 16.10 7.87 -7.67
CA ASN A 114 14.76 7.57 -8.21
C ASN A 114 14.55 6.08 -8.53
N GLN A 115 15.58 5.38 -9.02
CA GLN A 115 15.49 3.96 -9.36
C GLN A 115 15.28 3.09 -8.11
N GLU A 116 16.16 3.21 -7.11
CA GLU A 116 16.07 2.45 -5.86
C GLU A 116 14.77 2.75 -5.10
N LEU A 117 14.34 4.01 -5.10
CA LEU A 117 13.06 4.41 -4.50
C LEU A 117 11.88 3.72 -5.19
N SER A 118 11.79 3.80 -6.51
CA SER A 118 10.66 3.24 -7.26
C SER A 118 10.59 1.71 -7.15
N PHE A 119 11.74 1.03 -7.15
CA PHE A 119 11.79 -0.42 -6.94
C PHE A 119 11.36 -0.82 -5.54
N SER A 120 11.84 -0.11 -4.52
CA SER A 120 11.47 -0.39 -3.13
C SER A 120 9.96 -0.27 -2.93
N LEU A 121 9.32 0.73 -3.55
CA LEU A 121 7.87 0.91 -3.53
C LEU A 121 7.12 -0.22 -4.24
N LEU A 122 7.62 -0.64 -5.40
CA LEU A 122 7.03 -1.76 -6.14
C LEU A 122 7.12 -3.06 -5.32
N ILE A 123 8.30 -3.38 -4.78
CA ILE A 123 8.53 -4.59 -3.96
C ILE A 123 7.63 -4.58 -2.73
N LEU A 124 7.58 -3.46 -1.99
CA LEU A 124 6.70 -3.31 -0.84
C LEU A 124 5.23 -3.54 -1.22
N SER A 125 4.80 -3.00 -2.36
CA SER A 125 3.44 -3.18 -2.87
C SER A 125 3.13 -4.64 -3.23
N VAL A 126 4.08 -5.32 -3.87
CA VAL A 126 3.96 -6.74 -4.23
C VAL A 126 3.92 -7.62 -2.98
N ILE A 127 4.75 -7.35 -1.97
CA ILE A 127 4.74 -8.08 -0.69
C ILE A 127 3.39 -7.91 0.01
N TYR A 128 2.92 -6.66 0.14
CA TYR A 128 1.62 -6.35 0.74
C TYR A 128 0.48 -7.06 0.00
N LYS A 129 0.51 -7.04 -1.34
CA LYS A 129 -0.48 -7.75 -2.17
C LYS A 129 -0.40 -9.26 -2.01
N GLY A 130 0.80 -9.84 -2.03
CA GLY A 130 1.02 -11.27 -1.85
C GLY A 130 0.51 -11.75 -0.50
N ALA A 131 0.81 -11.03 0.58
CA ALA A 131 0.28 -11.32 1.91
C ALA A 131 -1.25 -11.26 1.93
N SER A 132 -1.85 -10.22 1.33
CA SER A 132 -3.31 -10.08 1.23
C SER A 132 -3.96 -11.24 0.49
N ILE A 133 -3.39 -11.65 -0.65
CA ILE A 133 -3.89 -12.79 -1.45
C ILE A 133 -3.75 -14.10 -0.65
N LEU A 134 -2.64 -14.30 0.05
CA LEU A 134 -2.42 -15.46 0.89
C LEU A 134 -3.47 -15.56 2.00
N PHE A 135 -3.70 -14.48 2.76
CA PHE A 135 -4.71 -14.46 3.81
C PHE A 135 -6.12 -14.69 3.25
N PHE A 136 -6.44 -14.07 2.11
CA PHE A 136 -7.74 -14.29 1.46
C PHE A 136 -7.89 -15.74 0.99
N GLY A 137 -6.85 -16.33 0.40
CA GLY A 137 -6.82 -17.75 0.02
C GLY A 137 -7.02 -18.68 1.21
N LEU A 138 -6.32 -18.45 2.32
CA LEU A 138 -6.49 -19.21 3.57
C LEU A 138 -7.89 -19.07 4.15
N ALA A 139 -8.47 -17.85 4.11
CA ALA A 139 -9.84 -17.61 4.53
C ALA A 139 -10.84 -18.37 3.66
N LEU A 140 -10.66 -18.38 2.33
CA LEU A 140 -11.51 -19.16 1.41
C LEU A 140 -11.40 -20.67 1.65
N LEU A 141 -10.21 -21.19 1.95
CA LEU A 141 -10.03 -22.61 2.29
C LEU A 141 -10.68 -22.99 3.62
N SER A 142 -10.64 -22.08 4.59
CA SER A 142 -11.21 -22.29 5.93
C SER A 142 -12.71 -21.99 6.00
N TYR A 143 -13.22 -21.24 5.02
CA TYR A 143 -14.62 -20.88 4.92
C TYR A 143 -15.45 -22.13 4.62
N LYS A 144 -16.14 -22.62 5.65
CA LYS A 144 -17.19 -23.63 5.48
C LYS A 144 -18.47 -22.87 5.06
N PRO A 145 -18.94 -23.02 3.81
CA PRO A 145 -20.20 -22.41 3.42
C PRO A 145 -21.32 -22.98 4.30
N ALA A 146 -22.03 -22.12 5.01
CA ALA A 146 -23.31 -22.50 5.59
C ALA A 146 -24.19 -22.94 4.42
N ARG A 147 -24.58 -24.22 4.41
CA ARG A 147 -25.41 -24.83 3.38
C ARG A 147 -26.71 -24.02 3.29
N LEU A 148 -26.78 -23.10 2.33
CA LEU A 148 -28.03 -22.47 1.97
C LEU A 148 -28.92 -23.61 1.44
N VAL A 149 -30.11 -23.75 2.01
CA VAL A 149 -31.14 -24.74 1.62
C VAL A 149 -30.96 -26.15 2.21
N ALA A 150 -31.15 -26.26 3.52
CA ALA A 150 -32.18 -27.14 4.06
C ALA A 150 -32.94 -26.27 5.07
N THR A 151 -33.82 -25.37 4.63
CA THR A 151 -35.26 -25.58 4.77
C THR A 151 -35.97 -24.52 3.90
N GLU A 152 -36.11 -24.76 2.60
CA GLU A 152 -37.36 -24.37 1.95
C GLU A 152 -38.40 -25.39 2.42
N SER A 153 -39.01 -25.15 3.58
CA SER A 153 -40.29 -25.77 3.91
C SER A 153 -41.15 -24.79 4.68
N SER A 154 -42.08 -24.22 3.89
CA SER A 154 -43.44 -23.88 4.28
C SER A 154 -43.73 -22.48 4.84
N PRO A 155 -44.90 -21.91 4.48
CA PRO A 155 -45.15 -20.48 4.44
C PRO A 155 -45.91 -19.98 5.68
N SER A 156 -46.00 -18.64 5.76
CA SER A 156 -47.10 -17.85 6.32
C SER A 156 -46.87 -17.12 7.65
N HIS A 157 -47.46 -15.92 7.67
CA HIS A 157 -47.86 -15.08 8.81
C HIS A 157 -46.79 -14.26 9.53
N HIS A 158 -46.69 -12.98 9.15
CA HIS A 158 -47.32 -11.93 9.94
C HIS A 158 -47.72 -10.74 9.04
N ARG A 159 -48.97 -10.77 8.57
CA ARG A 159 -49.76 -9.55 8.37
C ARG A 159 -50.21 -9.13 9.77
N VAL A 160 -49.67 -8.03 10.31
CA VAL A 160 -50.34 -7.30 11.39
C VAL A 160 -51.06 -6.14 10.72
N THR A 161 -52.36 -6.36 10.64
CA THR A 161 -53.49 -5.43 10.51
C THR A 161 -53.23 -3.95 10.80
N GLU A 162 -53.88 -3.13 9.98
CA GLU A 162 -54.30 -1.75 10.26
C GLU A 162 -54.93 -1.57 11.66
N SER A 163 -54.75 -0.38 12.25
CA SER A 163 -55.78 0.48 12.90
C SER A 163 -55.12 1.55 13.81
N PRO A 164 -55.82 2.59 14.29
CA PRO A 164 -56.19 3.78 13.53
C PRO A 164 -55.63 5.08 14.17
N MET A 165 -55.55 6.14 13.36
CA MET A 165 -55.90 7.50 13.77
C MET A 165 -56.36 8.28 12.53
#